data_AF-A0A837JD68-F1
#
_entry.id   AF-A0A837JD68-F1
#
_cell.length_a   1.000
_cell.length_b   1.000
_cell.length_c   1.000
_cell.angle_alpha   90.00
_cell.angle_beta   90.00
_cell.angle_gamma   90.00
#
_symmetry.space_group_name_H-M   'P 1'
#
loop_
_entity.id
_entity.type
_entity.pdbx_description
1 polymer ?
#
loop_
_entity_poly.entity_id
_entity_poly.type
_entity_poly.pdbx_seq_one_letter_code
_entity_poly.pdbx_strand_id
1 'polypeptide(L)'
;MNIEILIMKLLSYYQIKTLNDLAIKLDTTQSTISGWKARNAIGALTDTVANKDPEALEFIFTNNSKSQHIGSITNSNIANDVQNQNYGTNQNYTDTDEATFSLYKEAYKEAKNNEKIKEFRIHLMSFKSE
;
A
#
# COMPACT_ATOMS: atom_id res chain seq x y z
N MET A 1 -16.58 -1.32 0.89
CA MET A 1 -15.77 -1.09 -0.33
C MET A 1 -16.72 -0.73 -1.46
N ASN A 2 -16.43 0.31 -2.26
CA ASN A 2 -17.30 0.80 -3.32
C ASN A 2 -16.60 0.57 -4.68
N ILE A 3 -17.27 -0.12 -5.60
CA ILE A 3 -16.75 -0.41 -6.93
C ILE A 3 -16.43 0.84 -7.75
N GLU A 4 -17.12 1.96 -7.54
CA GLU A 4 -16.84 3.23 -8.23
C GLU A 4 -15.44 3.76 -7.90
N ILE A 5 -15.03 3.64 -6.63
CA ILE A 5 -13.68 4.04 -6.18
C ILE A 5 -12.64 3.16 -6.87
N LEU A 6 -12.89 1.85 -6.95
CA LEU A 6 -11.98 0.92 -7.61
C LEU A 6 -11.86 1.22 -9.10
N ILE A 7 -12.98 1.47 -9.78
CA ILE A 7 -13.01 1.88 -11.19
C ILE A 7 -12.22 3.18 -11.38
N MET A 8 -12.41 4.20 -10.54
CA MET A 8 -11.64 5.45 -10.63
C MET A 8 -10.13 5.23 -10.47
N LYS A 9 -9.72 4.36 -9.54
CA LYS A 9 -8.31 3.99 -9.38
C LYS A 9 -7.77 3.27 -10.62
N LEU A 10 -8.54 2.36 -11.23
CA LEU A 10 -8.16 1.70 -12.48
C LEU A 10 -8.00 2.70 -13.63
N LEU A 11 -8.94 3.65 -13.77
CA LEU A 11 -8.84 4.71 -14.78
C LEU A 11 -7.56 5.56 -14.58
N SER A 12 -7.24 5.88 -13.31
CA SER A 12 -6.02 6.60 -12.95
C SER A 12 -4.75 5.80 -13.24
N TYR A 13 -4.73 4.50 -12.95
CA TYR A 13 -3.59 3.62 -13.17
C TYR A 13 -3.25 3.52 -14.66
N TYR A 14 -4.26 3.26 -15.50
CA TYR A 14 -4.09 3.14 -16.95
C TYR A 14 -4.01 4.50 -17.68
N GLN A 15 -4.15 5.62 -16.96
CA GLN A 15 -4.20 6.97 -17.52
C GLN A 15 -5.28 7.15 -18.60
N ILE A 16 -6.44 6.53 -18.40
CA ILE A 16 -7.59 6.54 -19.30
C ILE A 16 -8.78 7.29 -18.69
N LYS A 17 -9.74 7.69 -19.51
CA LYS A 17 -10.84 8.58 -19.08
C LYS A 17 -12.22 7.95 -19.14
N THR A 18 -12.41 6.89 -19.92
CA THR A 18 -13.75 6.32 -20.16
C THR A 18 -13.86 4.87 -19.73
N LEU A 19 -15.08 4.44 -19.40
CA LEU A 19 -15.38 3.03 -19.14
C LEU A 19 -15.17 2.16 -20.38
N ASN A 20 -15.27 2.74 -21.58
CA ASN A 20 -15.01 2.01 -22.82
C ASN A 20 -13.52 1.69 -22.96
N ASP A 21 -12.64 2.65 -22.67
CA ASP A 21 -11.19 2.41 -22.67
C ASP A 21 -10.80 1.36 -21.62
N LEU A 22 -11.45 1.39 -20.46
CA LEU A 22 -11.23 0.39 -19.41
C LEU A 22 -11.71 -0.99 -19.85
N ALA A 23 -12.83 -1.07 -20.56
CA ALA A 23 -13.33 -2.32 -21.12
C ALA A 23 -12.35 -2.92 -22.14
N ILE A 24 -11.77 -2.09 -23.00
CA ILE A 24 -10.73 -2.51 -23.94
C ILE A 24 -9.50 -3.02 -23.18
N LYS A 25 -9.04 -2.32 -22.14
CA LYS A 25 -7.89 -2.74 -21.31
C LYS A 25 -8.11 -4.08 -20.62
N LEU A 26 -9.31 -4.31 -20.10
CA LEU A 26 -9.68 -5.54 -19.40
C LEU A 26 -10.21 -6.63 -20.33
N ASP A 27 -10.19 -6.40 -21.65
CA ASP A 27 -10.69 -7.34 -22.68
C ASP A 27 -12.12 -7.81 -22.36
N THR A 28 -12.99 -6.84 -22.11
CA THR A 28 -14.41 -7.02 -21.81
C THR A 28 -15.23 -5.95 -22.53
N THR A 29 -16.52 -5.84 -22.21
CA THR A 29 -17.41 -4.83 -22.79
C THR A 29 -17.77 -3.75 -21.79
N GLN A 30 -18.03 -2.53 -22.29
CA GLN A 30 -18.52 -1.43 -21.45
C GLN A 30 -19.83 -1.81 -20.73
N SER A 31 -20.71 -2.60 -21.38
CA SER A 31 -21.94 -3.10 -20.76
C SER A 31 -21.66 -4.04 -19.58
N THR A 32 -20.62 -4.87 -19.67
CA THR A 32 -20.17 -5.75 -18.59
C THR A 32 -19.67 -4.94 -17.39
N ILE A 33 -18.79 -3.97 -17.62
CA ILE A 33 -18.29 -3.06 -16.56
C ILE A 33 -19.45 -2.28 -15.94
N SER A 34 -20.39 -1.78 -16.75
CA SER A 34 -21.59 -1.07 -16.27
C SER A 34 -22.48 -1.97 -15.41
N GLY A 35 -22.62 -3.24 -15.80
CA GLY A 35 -23.35 -4.26 -15.03
C GLY A 35 -22.69 -4.57 -13.69
N TRP A 36 -21.35 -4.67 -13.65
CA TRP A 36 -20.63 -4.83 -12.38
C TRP A 36 -20.80 -3.61 -11.49
N LYS A 37 -20.67 -2.40 -12.07
CA LYS A 37 -20.88 -1.14 -11.37
C LYS A 37 -22.26 -1.08 -10.72
N ALA A 38 -23.32 -1.33 -11.49
CA ALA A 38 -24.71 -1.25 -11.02
C ALA A 38 -25.02 -2.22 -9.86
N ARG A 39 -24.38 -3.39 -9.83
CA ARG A 39 -24.58 -4.42 -8.80
C ARG A 39 -23.55 -4.37 -7.67
N ASN A 40 -22.63 -3.40 -7.69
CA ASN A 40 -21.45 -3.38 -6.83
C ASN A 40 -20.70 -4.74 -6.82
N ALA A 41 -20.58 -5.38 -7.99
CA ALA A 41 -19.99 -6.70 -8.17
C ALA A 41 -18.45 -6.64 -8.13
N ILE A 42 -17.92 -6.30 -6.96
CA ILE A 42 -16.48 -6.07 -6.73
C ILE A 42 -15.66 -7.31 -7.11
N GLY A 43 -16.10 -8.51 -6.68
CA GLY A 43 -15.41 -9.76 -7.00
C GLY A 43 -15.20 -9.97 -8.50
N ALA A 44 -16.25 -9.76 -9.30
CA ALA A 44 -16.14 -9.93 -10.75
C ALA A 44 -15.14 -8.93 -11.39
N LEU A 45 -15.12 -7.68 -10.91
CA LEU A 45 -14.14 -6.69 -11.36
C LEU A 45 -12.73 -7.11 -10.94
N THR A 46 -12.52 -7.45 -9.66
CA THR A 46 -11.20 -7.79 -9.14
C THR A 46 -10.65 -9.07 -9.73
N ASP A 47 -11.47 -10.08 -9.96
CA ASP A 47 -11.05 -11.33 -10.60
C ASP A 47 -10.62 -11.08 -12.05
N THR A 48 -11.35 -10.23 -12.76
CA THR A 48 -10.99 -9.84 -14.13
C THR A 48 -9.67 -9.07 -14.15
N VAL A 49 -9.50 -8.09 -13.26
CA VAL A 49 -8.25 -7.32 -13.14
C VAL A 49 -7.09 -8.24 -12.74
N ALA A 50 -7.27 -9.13 -11.76
CA ALA A 50 -6.25 -10.07 -11.31
C ALA A 50 -5.73 -10.95 -12.45
N ASN A 51 -6.61 -11.40 -13.35
CA ASN A 51 -6.25 -12.24 -14.49
C ASN A 51 -5.57 -11.44 -15.62
N LYS A 52 -5.89 -10.16 -15.78
CA LYS A 52 -5.36 -9.33 -16.88
C LYS A 52 -4.11 -8.55 -16.49
N ASP A 53 -4.05 -8.06 -15.27
CA ASP A 53 -3.03 -7.16 -14.76
C ASP A 53 -2.97 -7.19 -13.20
N PRO A 54 -2.17 -8.09 -12.62
CA PRO A 54 -2.01 -8.19 -11.17
C PRO A 54 -1.46 -6.91 -10.50
N GLU A 55 -0.64 -6.13 -11.20
CA GLU A 55 -0.08 -4.88 -10.66
C GLU A 55 -1.16 -3.81 -10.53
N ALA A 56 -2.09 -3.73 -11.50
CA ALA A 56 -3.27 -2.89 -11.40
C ALA A 56 -4.16 -3.27 -10.20
N LEU A 57 -4.29 -4.58 -9.93
CA LEU A 57 -5.02 -5.08 -8.76
C LEU A 57 -4.35 -4.55 -7.47
N GLU A 58 -3.04 -4.72 -7.34
CA GLU A 58 -2.30 -4.22 -6.17
C GLU A 58 -2.44 -2.70 -6.03
N PHE A 59 -2.34 -1.96 -7.13
CA PHE A 59 -2.50 -0.51 -7.14
C PHE A 59 -3.88 -0.06 -6.62
N ILE A 60 -4.96 -0.71 -7.05
CA ILE A 60 -6.32 -0.29 -6.65
C ILE A 60 -6.60 -0.57 -5.17
N PHE A 61 -5.88 -1.50 -4.56
CA PHE A 61 -5.93 -1.80 -3.13
C PHE A 61 -4.90 -1.05 -2.29
N THR A 62 -3.89 -0.45 -2.92
CA THR A 62 -2.97 0.47 -2.24
C THR A 62 -3.72 1.69 -1.70
N ASN A 63 -3.55 1.96 -0.41
CA ASN A 63 -4.14 3.12 0.27
C ASN A 63 -3.33 4.38 -0.07
N ASN A 64 -3.81 5.16 -1.05
CA ASN A 64 -3.37 6.53 -1.24
C ASN A 64 -4.03 7.43 -0.19
N SER A 65 -3.53 7.39 1.04
CA SER A 65 -3.86 8.37 2.06
C SER A 65 -3.30 9.73 1.66
N LYS A 66 -4.00 10.46 0.78
CA LYS A 66 -3.79 11.89 0.66
C LYS A 66 -4.23 12.49 1.99
N SER A 67 -3.26 12.81 2.85
CA SER A 67 -3.47 13.57 4.08
C SER A 67 -4.27 14.82 3.73
N GLN A 68 -5.56 14.82 4.06
CA GLN A 68 -6.36 16.04 4.05
C GLN A 68 -5.81 16.90 5.17
N HIS A 69 -5.07 17.95 4.79
CA HIS A 69 -4.63 19.01 5.69
C HIS A 69 -5.88 19.72 6.21
N ILE A 70 -6.45 19.22 7.32
CA ILE A 70 -7.40 19.96 8.13
C ILE A 70 -6.61 21.11 8.76
N GLY A 71 -7.06 22.33 8.46
CA GLY A 71 -6.26 23.54 8.49
C GLY A 71 -5.60 23.86 9.84
N SER A 72 -4.39 24.39 9.76
CA SER A 72 -3.84 25.18 10.86
C SER A 72 -4.23 26.64 10.64
N ILE A 73 -5.15 27.13 11.47
CA ILE A 73 -5.22 28.55 11.81
C ILE A 73 -3.87 28.88 12.44
N THR A 74 -3.16 29.88 11.93
CA THR A 74 -2.04 30.48 12.68
C THR A 74 -2.11 31.98 12.66
N ASN A 75 -2.76 32.49 13.69
CA ASN A 75 -2.40 33.65 14.50
C ASN A 75 -3.17 33.43 15.83
N SER A 76 -2.60 33.14 17.01
CA SER A 76 -1.27 33.44 17.58
C SER A 76 -1.03 32.50 18.78
N ASN A 77 0.22 32.09 19.03
CA ASN A 77 0.76 31.32 20.19
C ASN A 77 0.76 29.77 20.08
N ILE A 78 1.74 29.16 19.40
CA ILE A 78 2.14 27.76 19.69
C ILE A 78 3.67 27.66 19.54
N ALA A 79 4.34 27.31 20.65
CA ALA A 79 5.77 27.42 20.83
C ALA A 79 6.58 26.26 20.20
N ASN A 80 7.80 26.62 19.80
CA ASN A 80 8.96 25.78 19.52
C ASN A 80 8.89 24.88 18.29
N ASP A 81 9.18 25.50 17.15
CA ASP A 81 9.98 24.86 16.12
C ASP A 81 11.44 24.69 16.61
N VAL A 82 12.17 23.80 15.94
CA VAL A 82 13.61 23.48 16.03
C VAL A 82 13.90 22.08 16.58
N GLN A 83 13.95 21.15 15.61
CA GLN A 83 14.79 19.94 15.55
C GLN A 83 14.37 18.74 16.41
N ASN A 84 13.57 17.81 15.86
CA ASN A 84 14.00 16.41 15.83
C ASN A 84 13.17 15.52 14.90
N GLN A 85 13.89 14.58 14.29
CA GLN A 85 13.41 13.49 13.48
C GLN A 85 12.30 12.72 14.21
N ASN A 86 11.20 12.40 13.53
CA ASN A 86 10.26 11.41 14.02
C ASN A 86 9.97 10.40 12.92
N TYR A 87 10.70 9.29 13.01
CA TYR A 87 10.38 8.01 12.42
C TYR A 87 8.91 7.70 12.70
N GLY A 88 8.06 7.74 11.67
CA GLY A 88 6.68 7.28 11.77
C GLY A 88 6.69 5.77 11.92
N THR A 89 6.76 5.31 13.16
CA THR A 89 6.59 3.91 13.56
C THR A 89 5.22 3.47 13.07
N ASN A 90 5.21 2.58 12.08
CA ASN A 90 4.04 1.75 11.81
C ASN A 90 3.71 1.06 13.13
N GLN A 91 2.65 1.45 13.83
CA GLN A 91 2.12 0.60 14.89
C GLN A 91 1.40 -0.57 14.23
N ASN A 92 2.19 -1.44 13.61
CA ASN A 92 1.95 -2.87 13.76
C ASN A 92 2.15 -3.09 15.25
N TYR A 93 1.11 -3.51 15.96
CA TYR A 93 1.30 -4.05 17.30
C TYR A 93 2.10 -5.34 17.12
N THR A 94 3.42 -5.23 17.05
CA THR A 94 4.35 -6.32 17.20
C THR A 94 4.63 -6.41 18.69
N ASP A 95 4.53 -7.59 19.30
CA ASP A 95 4.92 -7.84 20.70
C ASP A 95 6.43 -7.62 20.98
N THR A 96 7.14 -6.97 20.05
CA THR A 96 8.57 -6.68 20.03
C THR A 96 8.76 -5.18 20.20
N ASP A 97 9.64 -4.77 21.11
CA ASP A 97 9.93 -3.35 21.32
C ASP A 97 10.61 -2.71 20.08
N GLU A 98 10.42 -1.41 19.92
CA GLU A 98 10.89 -0.63 18.77
C GLU A 98 12.41 -0.74 18.55
N ALA A 99 13.19 -0.84 19.64
CA ALA A 99 14.64 -0.92 19.55
C ALA A 99 15.07 -2.30 19.01
N THR A 100 14.44 -3.36 19.51
CA THR A 100 14.65 -4.71 19.01
C THR A 100 14.25 -4.84 17.53
N PHE A 101 13.11 -4.26 17.12
CA PHE A 101 12.71 -4.25 15.72
C PHE A 101 13.68 -3.48 14.81
N SER A 102 14.18 -2.33 15.28
CA SER A 102 15.15 -1.52 14.55
C SER A 102 16.46 -2.28 14.32
N LEU A 103 16.95 -2.98 15.33
CA LEU A 103 18.15 -3.81 15.24
C LEU A 103 18.01 -4.92 14.19
N TYR A 104 16.86 -5.63 14.16
CA TYR A 104 16.59 -6.64 13.14
C TYR A 104 16.63 -6.06 11.73
N LYS A 105 16.04 -4.88 11.54
CA LYS A 105 15.98 -4.20 10.24
C LYS A 105 17.37 -3.84 9.72
N GLU A 106 18.23 -3.31 10.58
CA GLU A 106 19.61 -2.95 10.23
C GLU A 106 20.45 -4.18 9.89
N ALA A 107 20.42 -5.20 10.73
CA ALA A 107 21.17 -6.44 10.52
C ALA A 107 20.72 -7.17 9.23
N TYR A 108 19.41 -7.17 8.94
CA TYR A 108 18.89 -7.71 7.68
C TYR A 108 19.40 -6.95 6.46
N LYS A 109 19.42 -5.61 6.52
CA LYS A 109 19.92 -4.75 5.43
C LYS A 109 21.40 -5.04 5.16
N GLU A 110 22.21 -5.15 6.22
CA GLU A 110 23.64 -5.47 6.10
C GLU A 110 23.85 -6.85 5.50
N ALA A 111 23.11 -7.86 5.95
CA ALA A 111 23.16 -9.21 5.39
C ALA A 111 22.76 -9.23 3.91
N LYS A 112 21.79 -8.39 3.49
CA LYS A 112 21.41 -8.24 2.08
C LYS A 112 22.55 -7.68 1.24
N ASN A 113 23.17 -6.61 1.73
CA ASN A 113 24.27 -5.94 1.03
C ASN A 113 25.50 -6.82 0.85
N ASN A 114 25.70 -7.79 1.75
CA ASN A 114 26.81 -8.74 1.72
C ASN A 114 26.42 -10.13 1.19
N GLU A 115 25.22 -10.29 0.60
CA GLU A 115 24.69 -11.57 0.09
C GLU A 115 24.60 -12.71 1.13
N LYS A 116 24.58 -12.38 2.43
CA LYS A 116 24.59 -13.31 3.58
C LYS A 116 23.22 -13.58 4.19
N ILE A 117 22.14 -13.37 3.44
CA ILE A 117 20.76 -13.52 3.95
C ILE A 117 20.49 -14.91 4.52
N LYS A 118 21.07 -15.96 3.93
CA LYS A 118 20.90 -17.34 4.43
C LYS A 118 21.52 -17.53 5.82
N GLU A 119 22.74 -17.02 6.02
CA GLU A 119 23.45 -17.10 7.31
C GLU A 119 22.72 -16.29 8.39
N PHE A 120 22.28 -15.08 8.04
CA PHE A 120 21.48 -14.23 8.93
C PHE A 120 20.22 -14.95 9.45
N ARG A 121 19.46 -15.60 8.55
CA ARG A 121 18.25 -16.35 8.92
C ARG A 121 18.57 -17.55 9.83
N ILE A 122 19.61 -18.31 9.53
CA ILE A 122 20.04 -19.45 10.35
C ILE A 122 20.44 -18.99 11.76
N HIS A 123 21.19 -17.89 11.86
CA HIS A 123 21.61 -17.31 13.13
C HIS A 123 20.41 -16.88 13.98
N LEU A 124 19.44 -16.16 13.39
CA LEU A 124 18.21 -15.76 14.10
C LEU A 124 17.41 -16.96 14.61
N MET A 125 17.25 -18.00 13.79
CA MET A 125 16.53 -19.22 14.18
C MET A 125 17.24 -20.03 15.26
N SER A 126 18.57 -19.92 15.34
CA SER A 126 19.40 -20.66 16.30
C SER A 126 19.67 -19.88 17.58
N PHE A 127 19.20 -18.63 17.67
CA PHE A 127 19.37 -17.77 18.84
C PHE A 127 18.62 -18.39 20.03
N LYS A 128 19.32 -18.56 21.15
CA LYS A 128 18.74 -19.00 22.42
C LYS A 128 18.94 -17.90 23.43
N SER A 129 17.86 -17.49 24.11
CA SER A 129 17.99 -16.65 25.30
C SER A 129 18.64 -17.48 26.40
N GLU A 130 19.66 -16.93 27.05
CA GLU A 130 20.21 -17.49 28.29
C GLU A 130 19.21 -17.39 29.45
#